data_AF-A0A2D9PI80-F1
#
_entry.id   AF-A0A2D9PI80-F1
#
_cell.length_a   1.000
_cell.length_b   1.000
_cell.length_c   1.000
_cell.angle_alpha   90.00
_cell.angle_beta   90.00
_cell.angle_gamma   90.00
#
_symmetry.space_group_name_H-M   'P 1'
#
loop_
_entity.id
_entity.type
_entity.pdbx_description
1 polymer ?
#
loop_
_entity_poly.entity_id
_entity_poly.type
_entity_poly.pdbx_seq_one_letter_code
_entity_poly.pdbx_strand_id
1 'polypeptide(L)'
;MPIRKHKRRSKRNREFFQTLLFFSTTILSIAGLIAYLWVYTEVDENMLGIEIQTQVIKELQNSVRELEMDIANLSSSTRISNFARNKLEMIPAEPETLTIYINNNSLTSNF
;
A
#
# COMPACT_ATOMS: atom_id res chain seq x y z
N MET A 1 -40.74 42.73 -60.11
CA MET A 1 -41.11 41.79 -59.03
C MET A 1 -40.38 40.48 -59.26
N PRO A 2 -39.78 39.87 -58.22
CA PRO A 2 -40.10 38.46 -57.99
C PRO A 2 -40.36 38.11 -56.51
N ILE A 3 -41.20 37.08 -56.38
CA ILE A 3 -41.87 36.60 -55.18
C ILE A 3 -40.88 35.84 -54.29
N ARG A 4 -40.58 36.38 -53.10
CA ARG A 4 -39.88 35.65 -52.04
C ARG A 4 -40.86 34.70 -51.35
N LYS A 5 -40.83 33.42 -51.71
CA LYS A 5 -41.47 32.35 -50.93
C LYS A 5 -40.50 31.19 -50.81
N HIS A 6 -40.02 30.94 -49.59
CA HIS A 6 -39.88 29.61 -48.97
C HIS A 6 -39.14 29.73 -47.63
N LYS A 7 -39.86 30.05 -46.54
CA LYS A 7 -39.31 29.93 -45.18
C LYS A 7 -40.33 29.41 -44.15
N ARG A 8 -41.28 28.57 -44.59
CA ARG A 8 -42.34 28.03 -43.71
C ARG A 8 -42.03 26.68 -43.07
N ARG A 9 -41.05 25.88 -43.54
CA ARG A 9 -40.72 24.56 -42.95
C ARG A 9 -39.76 24.61 -41.74
N SER A 10 -39.09 25.73 -41.48
CA SER A 10 -38.08 25.83 -40.41
C SER A 10 -38.67 25.92 -38.99
N LYS A 11 -39.92 26.38 -38.82
CA LYS A 11 -40.54 26.49 -37.48
C LYS A 11 -40.84 25.13 -36.83
N ARG A 12 -41.21 24.12 -37.62
CA ARG A 12 -41.59 22.78 -37.09
C ARG A 12 -40.40 22.02 -36.50
N ASN A 13 -39.20 22.18 -37.07
CA ASN A 13 -37.99 21.56 -36.52
C ASN A 13 -37.54 22.22 -35.22
N ARG A 14 -37.75 23.53 -35.04
CA ARG A 14 -37.41 24.24 -33.80
C ARG A 14 -38.20 23.74 -32.59
N GLU A 15 -39.49 23.45 -32.78
CA GLU A 15 -40.34 22.90 -31.71
C GLU A 15 -39.89 21.49 -31.32
N PHE A 16 -39.54 20.64 -32.29
CA PHE A 16 -38.95 19.31 -32.02
C PHE A 16 -37.62 19.40 -31.26
N PHE A 17 -36.71 20.29 -31.67
CA PHE A 17 -35.45 20.51 -30.95
C PHE A 17 -35.65 21.06 -29.55
N GLN A 18 -36.67 21.90 -29.35
CA GLN A 18 -37.00 22.45 -28.04
C GLN A 18 -37.52 21.38 -27.09
N THR A 19 -38.45 20.52 -27.53
CA THR A 19 -38.92 19.37 -26.74
C THR A 19 -37.80 18.35 -26.49
N LEU A 20 -36.94 18.09 -27.48
CA LEU A 20 -35.77 17.21 -27.34
C LEU A 20 -34.79 17.76 -26.29
N LEU A 21 -34.54 19.08 -26.29
CA LEU A 21 -33.72 19.74 -25.29
C LEU A 21 -34.31 19.60 -23.89
N PHE A 22 -35.62 19.80 -23.72
CA PHE A 22 -36.27 19.61 -22.42
C PHE A 22 -36.11 18.18 -21.92
N PHE A 23 -36.36 17.17 -22.76
CA PHE A 23 -36.12 15.77 -22.40
C PHE A 23 -34.66 15.50 -22.07
N SER A 24 -33.73 16.01 -22.88
CA SER A 24 -32.29 15.86 -22.64
C SER A 24 -31.88 16.49 -21.32
N THR A 25 -32.42 17.66 -20.96
CA THR A 25 -32.10 18.31 -19.68
C THR A 25 -32.63 17.52 -18.49
N THR A 26 -33.82 16.92 -18.60
CA THR A 26 -34.38 16.07 -17.55
C THR A 26 -33.56 14.78 -17.40
N ILE A 27 -33.20 14.14 -18.52
CA ILE A 27 -32.35 12.93 -18.53
C ILE A 27 -30.97 13.23 -17.95
N LEU A 28 -30.36 14.36 -18.35
CA LEU A 28 -29.07 14.79 -17.84
C LEU A 28 -29.12 15.11 -16.34
N SER A 29 -30.22 15.73 -15.87
CA SER A 29 -30.43 16.02 -14.46
C SER A 29 -30.52 14.73 -13.63
N ILE A 30 -31.24 13.71 -14.12
CA ILE A 30 -31.37 12.43 -13.43
C ILE A 30 -30.03 11.68 -13.49
N ALA A 31 -29.37 11.64 -14.64
CA ALA A 31 -28.07 10.99 -14.81
C ALA A 31 -26.99 11.63 -13.93
N GLY A 32 -26.98 12.96 -13.81
CA GLY A 32 -26.08 13.68 -12.91
C GLY A 32 -26.33 13.33 -11.44
N LEU A 33 -27.58 13.16 -11.04
CA LEU A 33 -27.96 12.72 -9.69
C LEU A 33 -27.49 11.29 -9.39
N ILE A 34 -27.65 10.38 -10.35
CA ILE A 34 -27.17 9.00 -10.23
C ILE A 34 -25.64 8.98 -10.16
N ALA A 35 -24.96 9.72 -11.05
CA ALA A 35 -23.51 9.81 -11.06
C ALA A 35 -22.95 10.42 -9.75
N TYR A 36 -23.64 11.41 -9.18
CA TYR A 36 -23.28 11.99 -7.89
C TYR A 36 -23.29 10.94 -6.76
N LEU A 37 -24.35 10.13 -6.68
CA LEU A 37 -24.44 9.05 -5.70
C LEU A 37 -23.38 7.97 -5.94
N TRP A 38 -23.13 7.63 -7.20
CA TRP A 38 -22.11 6.65 -7.56
C TRP A 38 -20.71 7.11 -7.15
N VAL A 39 -20.34 8.35 -7.47
CA VAL A 39 -19.04 8.91 -7.03
C VAL A 39 -18.95 8.96 -5.51
N TYR A 40 -20.02 9.34 -4.81
CA TYR A 40 -20.02 9.37 -3.35
C TYR A 40 -19.75 7.98 -2.74
N THR A 41 -20.46 6.96 -3.23
CA THR A 41 -20.28 5.57 -2.77
C THR A 41 -18.89 5.01 -3.11
N GLU A 42 -18.40 5.25 -4.32
CA GLU A 42 -17.06 4.82 -4.76
C GLU A 42 -15.93 5.47 -3.93
N VAL A 43 -16.09 6.76 -3.57
CA VAL A 43 -15.13 7.48 -2.73
C VAL A 43 -15.10 6.91 -1.32
N ASP A 44 -16.27 6.64 -0.73
CA ASP A 44 -16.37 6.05 0.62
C ASP A 44 -15.73 4.66 0.68
N GLU A 45 -15.99 3.81 -0.31
CA GLU A 45 -15.41 2.47 -0.40
C GLU A 45 -13.87 2.52 -0.52
N ASN A 46 -13.34 3.40 -1.37
CA ASN A 46 -11.91 3.57 -1.52
C ASN A 46 -11.25 4.13 -0.24
N MET A 47 -11.89 5.07 0.44
CA MET A 47 -11.38 5.62 1.70
C MET A 47 -11.29 4.53 2.79
N LEU A 48 -12.35 3.72 2.95
CA LEU A 48 -12.36 2.58 3.87
C LEU A 48 -11.29 1.55 3.50
N GLY A 49 -11.11 1.27 2.20
CA GLY A 49 -10.08 0.37 1.71
C GLY A 49 -8.66 0.83 2.05
N ILE A 50 -8.39 2.14 1.97
CA ILE A 50 -7.09 2.73 2.36
C ILE A 50 -6.88 2.66 3.87
N GLU A 51 -7.92 2.95 4.65
CA GLU A 51 -7.85 2.90 6.11
C GLU A 51 -7.53 1.48 6.60
N ILE A 52 -8.26 0.48 6.10
CA ILE A 52 -8.03 -0.93 6.43
C ILE A 52 -6.61 -1.35 6.04
N GLN A 53 -6.16 -1.03 4.83
CA GLN A 53 -4.80 -1.36 4.39
C GLN A 53 -3.74 -0.72 5.30
N THR A 54 -3.93 0.53 5.71
CA THR A 54 -3.01 1.23 6.61
C THR A 54 -2.98 0.57 7.99
N GLN A 55 -4.14 0.17 8.53
CA GLN A 55 -4.22 -0.56 9.79
C GLN A 55 -3.51 -1.91 9.70
N VAL A 56 -3.76 -2.69 8.64
CA VAL A 56 -3.10 -3.99 8.42
C VAL A 56 -1.59 -3.84 8.28
N ILE A 57 -1.09 -2.84 7.57
CA ILE A 57 0.35 -2.56 7.46
C ILE A 57 0.95 -2.29 8.84
N LYS A 58 0.27 -1.49 9.66
CA LYS A 58 0.74 -1.15 11.01
C LYS A 58 0.76 -2.38 11.92
N GLU A 59 -0.29 -3.21 11.88
CA GLU A 59 -0.34 -4.45 12.65
C GLU A 59 0.77 -5.41 12.22
N LEU A 60 0.95 -5.60 10.91
CA LEU A 60 1.98 -6.48 10.38
C LEU A 60 3.39 -6.01 10.77
N GLN A 61 3.67 -4.70 10.69
CA GLN A 61 4.92 -4.13 11.17
C GLN A 61 5.15 -4.36 12.66
N ASN A 62 4.09 -4.25 13.47
CA ASN A 62 4.19 -4.51 14.90
C ASN A 62 4.49 -5.99 15.18
N SER A 63 3.82 -6.91 14.48
CA SER A 63 4.08 -8.34 14.60
C SER A 63 5.50 -8.71 14.18
N VAL A 64 6.02 -8.14 13.08
CA VAL A 64 7.42 -8.34 12.66
C VAL A 64 8.38 -7.87 13.75
N ARG A 65 8.17 -6.66 14.28
CA ARG A 65 9.00 -6.10 15.35
C ARG A 65 8.98 -6.95 16.63
N GLU A 66 7.82 -7.49 16.99
CA GLU A 66 7.67 -8.40 18.13
C GLU A 66 8.46 -9.69 17.90
N LEU A 67 8.36 -10.27 16.70
CA LEU A 67 9.12 -11.46 16.32
C LEU A 67 10.64 -11.21 16.34
N GLU A 68 11.09 -10.06 15.85
CA GLU A 68 12.50 -9.65 15.90
C GLU A 68 12.98 -9.49 17.35
N MET A 69 12.15 -8.92 18.22
CA MET A 69 12.46 -8.80 19.64
C MET A 69 12.57 -10.18 20.30
N ASP A 70 11.68 -11.12 19.95
CA ASP A 70 11.75 -12.49 20.45
C ASP A 70 12.99 -13.22 19.95
N ILE A 71 13.35 -13.05 18.68
CA ILE A 71 14.60 -13.57 18.13
C ILE A 71 15.79 -12.98 18.88
N ALA A 72 15.87 -11.67 19.05
CA ALA A 72 16.95 -11.00 19.78
C ALA A 72 17.06 -11.48 21.23
N ASN A 73 15.91 -11.67 21.88
CA ASN A 73 15.85 -12.25 23.21
C ASN A 73 16.37 -13.69 23.20
N LEU A 74 15.98 -14.53 22.25
CA LEU A 74 16.39 -15.94 22.17
C LEU A 74 17.86 -16.10 21.75
N SER A 75 18.34 -15.22 20.86
CA SER A 75 19.72 -15.21 20.37
C SER A 75 20.71 -14.60 21.36
N SER A 76 20.23 -13.97 22.43
CA SER A 76 21.08 -13.40 23.46
C SER A 76 22.00 -14.48 24.06
N SER A 77 23.31 -14.29 23.93
CA SER A 77 24.35 -15.21 24.43
C SER A 77 24.13 -15.59 25.90
N THR A 78 23.66 -14.65 26.73
CA THR A 78 23.34 -14.90 28.13
C THR A 78 22.20 -15.90 28.30
N ARG A 79 21.14 -15.81 27.48
CA ARG A 79 20.02 -16.77 27.52
C ARG A 79 20.42 -18.13 26.96
N ILE A 80 21.23 -18.16 25.89
CA ILE A 80 21.80 -19.40 25.34
C ILE A 80 22.68 -20.09 26.40
N SER A 81 23.57 -19.35 27.04
CA SER A 81 24.44 -19.85 28.11
C SER A 81 23.63 -20.36 29.31
N ASN A 82 22.61 -19.63 29.75
CA ASN A 82 21.71 -20.07 30.82
C ASN A 82 20.92 -21.32 30.44
N PHE A 83 20.44 -21.44 29.20
CA PHE A 83 19.75 -22.63 28.72
C PHE A 83 20.71 -23.83 28.67
N ALA A 84 21.90 -23.66 28.11
CA ALA A 84 22.92 -24.69 28.04
C ALA A 84 23.30 -25.21 29.44
N ARG A 85 23.50 -24.31 30.40
CA ARG A 85 23.84 -24.67 31.80
C ARG A 85 22.68 -25.35 32.53
N ASN A 86 21.47 -24.81 32.44
CA ASN A 86 20.35 -25.23 33.28
C ASN A 86 19.50 -26.36 32.69
N LYS A 87 19.43 -26.46 31.36
CA LYS A 87 18.58 -27.45 30.65
C LYS A 87 19.39 -28.56 30.01
N LEU A 88 20.59 -28.27 29.51
CA LEU A 88 21.48 -29.24 28.89
C LEU A 88 22.59 -29.71 29.83
N GLU A 89 22.62 -29.21 31.07
CA GLU A 89 23.64 -29.52 32.10
C GLU A 89 25.08 -29.32 31.60
N MET A 90 25.27 -28.39 30.65
CA MET A 90 26.56 -28.11 30.05
C MET A 90 27.41 -27.25 30.99
N ILE A 91 28.68 -27.63 31.12
CA ILE A 91 29.67 -26.90 31.92
C ILE A 91 30.43 -25.97 30.97
N PRO A 92 30.59 -24.67 31.30
CA PRO A 92 31.40 -23.76 30.47
C PRO A 92 32.84 -24.26 30.42
N ALA A 93 33.42 -24.29 29.22
CA ALA A 93 34.83 -24.63 29.03
C ALA A 93 35.73 -23.55 29.65
N GLU A 94 36.87 -23.96 30.20
CA GLU A 94 37.88 -23.01 30.67
C GLU A 94 38.47 -22.25 29.47
N PRO A 95 38.65 -20.92 29.58
CA PRO A 95 39.21 -20.14 28.49
C PRO A 95 40.69 -20.48 28.30
N GLU A 96 41.03 -21.08 27.17
CA GLU A 96 42.42 -21.31 26.78
C GLU A 96 42.97 -20.11 25.99
N THR A 97 44.15 -19.63 26.37
CA THR A 97 44.84 -18.53 25.66
C THR A 97 45.56 -19.08 24.43
N LEU A 98 45.06 -18.75 23.25
CA LEU A 98 45.72 -19.06 21.97
C LEU A 98 46.65 -17.90 21.57
N THR A 99 47.96 -18.09 21.73
CA THR A 99 48.97 -17.14 21.24
C THR A 99 49.36 -17.49 19.81
N ILE A 100 48.97 -16.63 18.86
CA ILE A 100 49.33 -16.80 17.45
C ILE A 100 50.60 -15.98 17.17
N TYR A 101 51.68 -16.67 16.83
CA TYR A 101 52.92 -16.03 16.37
C TYR A 101 52.85 -15.90 14.84
N ILE A 102 52.62 -14.68 14.36
CA ILE A 102 52.70 -14.37 12.93
C ILE A 102 54.17 -14.19 12.57
N ASN A 103 54.69 -15.07 11.71
CA ASN A 103 56.04 -14.96 11.19
C ASN A 103 56.06 -13.92 10.05
N ASN A 104 56.69 -12.77 10.27
CA ASN A 104 56.78 -11.69 9.29
C ASN A 104 57.57 -12.07 8.02
N ASN A 105 58.32 -13.19 8.01
CA ASN A 105 59.10 -13.62 6.86
C ASN A 105 58.24 -14.01 5.65
N SER A 106 56.94 -14.31 5.84
CA SER A 106 55.99 -14.55 4.75
C SER A 106 55.21 -13.31 4.31
N LEU A 107 55.37 -12.16 5.00
CA LEU A 107 54.73 -10.89 4.63
C LEU A 107 55.64 -9.99 3.78
N THR A 108 56.95 -10.27 3.75
CA THR A 108 57.95 -9.49 3.02
C THR A 108 58.47 -10.17 1.74
N SER A 109 57.94 -11.34 1.36
CA SER A 109 58.43 -12.09 0.19
C SER A 109 57.66 -11.80 -1.11
N ASN A 110 57.04 -10.62 -1.26
CA ASN A 110 56.43 -10.16 -2.52
C ASN A 110 56.48 -8.62 -2.68
N PHE A 111 57.68 -8.04 -2.62
CA PHE A 111 57.99 -6.77 -3.30
C PHE A 111 59.38 -6.85 -3.92
#